data_AF-A0A1F9NB65-F1
#
_entry.id   AF-A0A1F9NB65-F1
#
_cell.length_a   1.000
_cell.length_b   1.000
_cell.length_c   1.000
_cell.angle_alpha   90.00
_cell.angle_beta   90.00
_cell.angle_gamma   90.00
#
_symmetry.space_group_name_H-M   'P 1'
#
loop_
_entity.id
_entity.type
_entity.pdbx_description
1 polymer ?
#
loop_
_entity_poly.entity_id
_entity_poly.type
_entity_poly.pdbx_seq_one_letter_code
_entity_poly.pdbx_strand_id
1 'polypeptide(L)' 'MGARWNLHLTEQWTAFITGKIGFRIGFGAAADNELVPSFTIGAIWEFSRAMFLRLETGNYGVLMAGVGFPI' A
#
# COMPACT_ATOMS: atom_id res chain seq x y z
N MET A 1 4.49 10.03 -6.35
CA MET A 1 3.68 10.56 -5.22
C MET A 1 2.44 9.68 -5.08
N GLY A 2 2.02 9.34 -3.86
CA GLY A 2 0.88 8.46 -3.65
C GLY A 2 -0.11 9.08 -2.66
N ALA A 3 -1.40 8.84 -2.87
CA ALA A 3 -2.45 9.24 -1.96
C ALA A 3 -2.92 8.01 -1.19
N ARG A 4 -3.05 8.16 0.14
CA ARG A 4 -3.57 7.13 1.03
C ARG A 4 -4.82 7.66 1.72
N TRP A 5 -5.88 6.88 1.67
CA TRP A 5 -7.13 7.13 2.38
C TRP A 5 -7.27 6.11 3.48
N ASN A 6 -7.50 6.57 4.70
CA ASN A 6 -7.69 5.73 5.88
C ASN A 6 -9.15 5.81 6.32
N LEU A 7 -9.72 4.65 6.65
CA LEU A 7 -11.01 4.51 7.28
C LEU A 7 -10.83 3.79 8.61
N HIS A 8 -11.01 4.52 9.70
CA HIS A 8 -11.03 3.95 11.04
C HIS A 8 -12.35 3.20 11.24
N LEU A 9 -12.27 1.87 11.36
CA LEU A 9 -13.43 1.01 11.59
C LEU A 9 -13.71 0.89 13.09
N THR A 10 -12.65 0.74 13.89
CA THR A 10 -12.65 0.77 15.36
C THR A 10 -11.35 1.39 15.87
N GLU A 11 -11.18 1.54 17.18
CA GLU A 11 -9.92 2.01 17.77
C GLU A 11 -8.71 1.13 17.40
N GLN A 12 -8.93 -0.15 17.11
CA GLN A 12 -7.87 -1.11 16.80
C GLN A 12 -7.74 -1.38 15.31
N TRP A 13 -8.75 -1.04 14.50
CA TRP A 13 -8.81 -1.42 13.10
C TRP A 13 -8.92 -0.22 12.18
N THR A 14 -7.93 -0.10 11.29
CA THR A 14 -7.93 0.90 10.23
C THR A 14 -7.82 0.21 8.87
N ALA A 15 -8.84 0.34 8.04
CA ALA A 15 -8.75 -0.04 6.63
C ALA A 15 -8.10 1.10 5.84
N PHE A 16 -7.36 0.75 4.79
CA PHE A 16 -6.78 1.76 3.92
C PHE A 16 -6.81 1.36 2.46
N ILE A 17 -6.87 2.37 1.60
CA ILE A 17 -6.59 2.25 0.18
C ILE A 17 -5.49 3.25 -0.17
N THR A 18 -4.51 2.80 -0.94
CA THR A 18 -3.38 3.61 -1.40
C THR A 18 -3.30 3.53 -2.92
N GLY A 19 -3.45 4.68 -3.57
CA GLY A 19 -3.17 4.86 -4.99
C GLY A 19 -1.77 5.42 -5.18
N LYS A 20 -0.99 4.81 -6.07
CA LYS A 20 0.35 5.26 -6.47
C LYS A 20 0.41 5.28 -7.98
N ILE A 21 1.04 6.29 -8.55
CA ILE A 21 1.41 6.29 -9.97
C ILE A 21 2.91 6.02 -10.02
N GLY A 22 3.27 4.87 -10.58
CA GLY A 22 4.64 4.52 -10.91
C GLY A 22 4.98 4.99 -12.32
N PHE A 23 6.27 5.09 -12.61
CA PHE A 23 6.77 5.33 -13.96
C PHE A 23 7.61 4.12 -14.36
N ARG A 24 7.20 3.43 -15.43
CA ARG A 24 7.98 2.35 -16.01
C ARG A 24 8.91 2.94 -17.06
N ILE A 25 10.21 2.77 -16.85
CA ILE A 25 11.24 3.15 -17.81
C ILE A 25 11.63 1.90 -18.58
N GLY A 26 11.22 1.83 -19.85
CA GLY A 26 11.70 0.79 -20.76
C GLY A 26 13.14 1.07 -21.20
N PHE A 27 13.99 0.05 -21.26
CA PHE A 27 15.34 0.14 -21.81
C PHE A 27 15.43 -0.65 -23.12
N GLY A 28 15.86 0.00 -24.21
CA GLY A 28 16.04 -0.62 -25.52
C GLY A 28 15.61 0.28 -26.69
N ALA A 29 15.70 -0.23 -27.91
CA ALA A 29 15.35 0.51 -29.14
C ALA A 29 13.85 0.85 -29.28
N ALA A 30 13.00 0.19 -28.50
CA ALA A 30 11.57 0.45 -28.37
C ALA A 30 11.24 0.80 -26.91
N ALA A 31 11.94 1.80 -26.36
CA ALA A 31 11.71 2.27 -25.00
C ALA A 31 10.32 2.91 -24.88
N ASP A 32 9.36 2.13 -24.41
CA ASP A 32 8.06 2.66 -23.98
C ASP A 32 8.14 3.12 -22.53
N ASN A 33 7.95 4.42 -22.36
CA ASN A 33 7.80 5.06 -21.07
C ASN A 33 6.30 5.16 -20.76
N GLU A 34 5.87 4.48 -19.71
CA GLU A 34 4.45 4.42 -19.36
C GLU A 34 4.24 4.80 -17.90
N LEU A 35 3.19 5.58 -17.65
CA LEU A 35 2.67 5.79 -16.30
C LEU A 35 1.86 4.55 -15.91
N VAL A 36 2.31 3.85 -14.88
CA VAL A 36 1.64 2.64 -14.40
C VAL A 36 0.85 2.99 -13.13
N PRO A 37 -0.48 3.08 -13.19
CA PRO A 37 -1.29 3.22 -12.00
C PRO A 37 -1.23 1.93 -11.18
N SER A 38 -1.07 2.08 -9.87
CA SER A 38 -1.08 0.98 -8.90
C SER A 38 -2.00 1.32 -7.75
N PHE A 39 -2.87 0.37 -7.41
CA PHE A 39 -3.71 0.46 -6.23
C PHE A 39 -3.35 -0.66 -5.26
N THR A 40 -3.46 -0.34 -3.99
CA THR A 40 -3.18 -1.24 -2.87
C THR A 40 -4.27 -1.04 -1.86
N ILE A 41 -4.86 -2.13 -1.38
CA ILE A 41 -5.85 -2.12 -0.30
C ILE A 41 -5.31 -2.93 0.86
N GLY A 42 -5.67 -2.57 2.07
CA GLY A 42 -5.20 -3.29 3.23
C GLY A 42 -5.90 -2.88 4.52
N ALA A 43 -5.45 -3.51 5.59
CA ALA A 43 -5.92 -3.24 6.93
C ALA A 43 -4.72 -3.20 7.89
N ILE A 44 -4.88 -2.39 8.92
CA ILE A 44 -3.98 -2.29 10.06
C ILE A 44 -4.76 -2.71 11.29
N TRP A 45 -4.19 -3.63 12.07
CA TRP A 45 -4.65 -4.00 13.39
C TRP A 45 -3.64 -3.54 14.45
N GLU A 46 -4.07 -2.60 15.28
CA GLU A 46 -3.33 -2.11 16.44
C GLU A 46 -3.68 -2.98 17.65
N PHE A 47 -2.82 -3.95 17.96
CA PHE A 47 -3.00 -4.81 19.13
C PHE A 47 -2.37 -4.20 20.39
N SER A 48 -1.47 -3.23 20.23
CA SER A 48 -0.95 -2.42 21.33
C SER A 48 -0.65 -0.99 20.86
N ARG A 49 -0.54 -0.05 21.79
CA ARG A 49 -0.14 1.34 21.50
C ARG A 49 1.26 1.47 20.88
N ALA A 50 2.06 0.39 20.88
CA ALA A 50 3.43 0.38 20.39
C ALA A 50 3.61 -0.51 19.14
N MET A 51 2.59 -1.25 18.72
CA MET A 51 2.75 -2.23 17.65
C MET A 51 1.47 -2.42 16.85
N PHE A 52 1.63 -2.53 15.54
CA PHE A 52 0.53 -2.84 14.63
C PHE A 52 0.92 -3.95 13.66
N LEU A 53 -0.08 -4.73 13.27
CA LEU A 53 -0.02 -5.68 12.18
C LEU A 53 -0.62 -5.03 10.93
N ARG A 54 0.07 -5.12 9.80
CA ARG A 54 -0.40 -4.62 8.51
C ARG A 54 -0.55 -5.77 7.54
N LEU A 55 -1.70 -5.85 6.90
CA LEU A 55 -1.97 -6.71 5.77
C LEU A 55 -2.31 -5.85 4.56
N GLU A 56 -1.67 -6.10 3.43
CA GLU A 56 -1.84 -5.34 2.20
C GLU A 56 -1.85 -6.27 0.98
N THR A 57 -2.69 -5.94 0.02
CA THR A 57 -2.68 -6.57 -1.31
C THR A 57 -2.76 -5.49 -2.39
N GLY A 58 -2.06 -5.72 -3.49
CA GLY A 58 -1.90 -4.74 -4.55
C GLY A 58 -2.04 -5.31 -5.96
N ASN A 59 -1.81 -4.44 -6.95
CA ASN A 59 -1.65 -4.86 -8.33
C ASN A 59 -0.66 -6.05 -8.41
N TYR A 60 -1.01 -7.04 -9.24
CA TYR A 60 -0.31 -8.32 -9.40
C TYR A 60 -0.53 -9.35 -8.28
N GLY A 61 -1.49 -9.14 -7.36
CA GLY A 61 -1.94 -10.16 -6.41
C GLY A 61 -0.92 -10.49 -5.32
N VAL A 62 0.09 -9.64 -5.13
CA VAL A 62 1.09 -9.81 -4.07
C VAL A 62 0.44 -9.49 -2.72
N LEU A 63 0.42 -10.48 -1.83
CA LEU A 63 0.04 -10.31 -0.44
C LEU A 63 1.27 -9.96 0.40
N MET A 64 1.18 -8.87 1.13
CA MET A 64 2.21 -8.41 2.06
C MET A 64 1.64 -8.40 3.47
N ALA A 65 2.38 -8.98 4.41
CA ALA A 65 2.11 -8.93 5.83
C ALA A 65 3.33 -8.35 6.54
N GLY A 66 3.12 -7.49 7.53
CA GLY A 66 4.20 -6.87 8.28
C GLY A 66 3.80 -6.46 9.69
N VAL A 67 4.80 -6.30 10.54
CA VAL A 67 4.67 -5.72 11.88
C VAL A 67 5.38 -4.38 11.87
N GLY A 68 4.77 -3.35 12.45
CA GLY A 68 5.37 -2.03 12.56
C GLY A 68 5.21 -1.43 13.95
N PHE A 69 6.00 -0.39 14.20
CA PHE A 69 5.96 0.43 15.40
C PHE A 69 5.52 1.84 15.00
N PRO A 70 4.69 2.54 15.80
CA PRO A 70 4.40 3.94 15.57
C PRO A 70 5.70 4.75 15.74
N ILE A 71 5.97 5.65 14.79
CA ILE A 71 7.12 6.58 14.79
C ILE A 71 6.68 7.89 15.44
#